data_AF-A0A150MAQ0-F1
#
_entry.id   AF-A0A150MAQ0-F1
#
_cell.length_a   1.000
_cell.length_b   1.000
_cell.length_c   1.000
_cell.angle_alpha   90.00
_cell.angle_beta   90.00
_cell.angle_gamma   90.00
#
_symmetry.space_group_name_H-M   'P 1'
#
loop_
_entity.id
_entity.type
_entity.pdbx_description
1 polymer ?
#
loop_
_entity_poly.entity_id
_entity_poly.type
_entity_poly.pdbx_seq_one_letter_code
_entity_poly.pdbx_strand_id
1 'polypeptide(L)'
;MEKAYFGEVASRYRYVGTNVEVGFITSVTESFCQSCTRARISADGTLYTCLFAASGVSLKEKLRSGADKEEIKKMIASTWNMRTDRYSDERTEQTAKTRKKIEMSYIGG
;
A
#
# COMPACT_ATOMS: atom_id res chain seq x y z
N MET A 1 -16.18 -14.52 -3.50
CA MET A 1 -16.71 -13.76 -4.66
C MET A 1 -15.54 -13.27 -5.49
N GLU A 2 -15.72 -13.05 -6.80
CA GLU A 2 -14.66 -12.46 -7.63
C GLU A 2 -14.42 -10.98 -7.30
N LYS A 3 -13.24 -10.48 -7.63
CA LYS A 3 -12.88 -9.08 -7.41
C LYS A 3 -13.64 -8.18 -8.39
N ALA A 4 -14.28 -7.14 -7.88
CA ALA A 4 -15.10 -6.21 -8.65
C ALA A 4 -14.27 -5.15 -9.39
N TYR A 5 -13.05 -4.86 -8.94
CA TYR A 5 -12.17 -3.84 -9.54
C TYR A 5 -10.69 -4.10 -9.24
N PHE A 6 -9.81 -3.47 -10.03
CA PHE A 6 -8.37 -3.53 -9.81
C PHE A 6 -7.99 -2.93 -8.45
N GLY A 7 -7.25 -3.70 -7.65
CA GLY A 7 -6.86 -3.27 -6.31
C GLY A 7 -7.97 -3.38 -5.26
N GLU A 8 -9.05 -4.14 -5.51
CA GLU A 8 -9.93 -4.57 -4.42
C GLU A 8 -9.13 -5.40 -3.41
N VAL A 9 -8.97 -4.85 -2.20
CA VAL A 9 -8.13 -5.41 -1.13
C VAL A 9 -8.87 -6.37 -0.21
N ALA A 10 -10.21 -6.30 -0.18
CA ALA A 10 -11.02 -7.13 0.70
C ALA A 10 -11.48 -8.38 -0.05
N SER A 11 -11.21 -9.55 0.53
CA SER A 11 -11.81 -10.81 0.10
C SER A 11 -13.24 -10.87 0.62
N ARG A 12 -14.23 -10.89 -0.29
CA ARG A 12 -15.66 -10.82 0.03
C ARG A 12 -16.33 -12.18 -0.01
N TYR A 13 -17.19 -12.38 0.98
CA TYR A 13 -18.02 -13.57 1.19
C TYR A 13 -19.46 -13.14 1.42
N ARG A 14 -20.40 -13.98 1.00
CA ARG A 14 -21.83 -13.76 1.16
C ARG A 14 -22.44 -14.90 1.96
N TYR A 15 -23.33 -14.58 2.89
CA TYR A 15 -24.10 -15.58 3.61
C TYR A 15 -25.11 -16.25 2.67
N VAL A 16 -25.08 -17.58 2.62
CA VAL A 16 -25.94 -18.39 1.73
C VAL A 16 -27.41 -18.06 1.98
N GLY A 17 -28.17 -17.83 0.91
CA GLY A 17 -29.60 -17.50 0.99
C GLY A 17 -29.91 -16.06 1.38
N THR A 18 -28.90 -15.18 1.51
CA THR A 18 -29.10 -13.76 1.82
C THR A 18 -28.29 -12.87 0.89
N ASN A 19 -28.55 -11.56 0.93
CA ASN A 19 -27.71 -10.55 0.30
C ASN A 19 -26.69 -9.92 1.27
N VAL A 20 -26.49 -10.52 2.45
CA VAL A 20 -25.57 -10.00 3.48
C VAL A 20 -24.14 -10.46 3.15
N GLU A 21 -23.20 -9.51 3.18
CA GLU A 21 -21.80 -9.75 2.85
C GLU A 21 -20.86 -9.37 3.99
N VAL A 22 -19.73 -10.06 4.05
CA VAL A 22 -18.61 -9.79 4.95
C VAL A 22 -17.32 -9.77 4.14
N GLY A 23 -16.43 -8.82 4.46
CA GLY A 23 -15.13 -8.66 3.80
C GLY A 23 -13.99 -8.80 4.80
N PHE A 24 -12.93 -9.52 4.40
CA PHE A 24 -11.71 -9.65 5.18
C PHE A 24 -10.54 -8.97 4.45
N ILE A 25 -9.77 -8.14 5.17
CA ILE A 25 -8.59 -7.46 4.64
C ILE A 25 -7.34 -8.09 5.24
N THR A 26 -6.56 -8.78 4.42
CA THR A 26 -5.39 -9.58 4.82
C THR A 26 -4.09 -8.77 4.82
N SER A 27 -4.08 -7.62 5.49
CA SER A 27 -2.99 -6.61 5.43
C SER A 27 -1.58 -7.07 5.80
N VAL A 28 -1.44 -8.23 6.45
CA VAL A 28 -0.16 -8.80 6.89
C VAL A 28 0.14 -10.13 6.21
N THR A 29 -0.84 -11.03 6.12
CA THR A 29 -0.65 -12.38 5.57
C THR A 29 -0.61 -12.39 4.05
N GLU A 30 -1.27 -11.42 3.40
CA GLU A 30 -1.29 -11.25 1.94
C GLU A 30 -1.26 -9.76 1.62
N SER A 31 -0.05 -9.20 1.54
CA SER A 31 0.15 -7.78 1.26
C SER A 31 -0.35 -7.40 -0.14
N PHE A 32 -0.78 -6.15 -0.29
CA PHE A 32 -1.41 -5.64 -1.51
C PHE A 32 -0.70 -4.38 -2.06
N CYS A 33 0.60 -4.21 -1.79
CA CYS A 33 1.34 -3.04 -2.27
C CYS A 33 1.43 -2.99 -3.80
N GLN A 34 1.50 -4.14 -4.49
CA GLN A 34 1.58 -4.22 -5.96
C GLN A 34 0.41 -3.58 -6.70
N SER A 35 -0.79 -3.56 -6.10
CA SER A 35 -1.98 -2.92 -6.68
C SER A 35 -2.33 -1.58 -6.01
N CYS A 36 -1.47 -1.07 -5.12
CA CYS A 36 -1.73 0.16 -4.38
C CYS A 36 -1.55 1.39 -5.28
N THR A 37 -2.64 2.14 -5.48
CA THR A 37 -2.70 3.38 -6.28
C THR A 37 -2.95 4.63 -5.44
N ARG A 38 -2.62 4.59 -4.14
CA ARG A 38 -2.92 5.67 -3.19
C ARG A 38 -1.72 6.61 -2.98
N ALA A 39 -2.00 7.91 -3.03
CA ALA A 39 -1.18 8.96 -2.42
C ALA A 39 -1.96 9.59 -1.25
N ARG A 40 -1.25 10.21 -0.30
CA ARG A 40 -1.85 10.89 0.85
C ARG A 40 -1.20 12.23 1.11
N ILE A 41 -1.98 13.17 1.63
CA ILE A 41 -1.49 14.42 2.18
C ILE A 41 -1.75 14.39 3.68
N SER A 42 -0.71 14.61 4.48
CA SER A 42 -0.82 14.74 5.94
C SER A 42 -1.41 16.09 6.34
N ALA A 43 -1.83 16.23 7.60
CA ALA A 43 -2.44 17.45 8.10
C ALA A 43 -1.52 18.69 8.05
N ASP A 44 -0.20 18.49 8.11
CA ASP A 44 0.80 19.55 7.93
C ASP A 44 1.07 19.89 6.45
N GLY A 45 0.46 19.18 5.51
CA GLY A 45 0.51 19.45 4.08
C GLY A 45 1.65 18.78 3.33
N THR A 46 2.13 17.64 3.83
CA THR A 46 3.19 16.84 3.21
C THR A 46 2.59 15.69 2.40
N LEU A 47 3.04 15.52 1.16
CA LEU A 47 2.68 14.41 0.27
C LEU A 47 3.49 13.18 0.63
N TYR A 48 2.78 12.07 0.84
CA TYR A 48 3.32 10.73 1.06
C TYR A 48 2.75 9.75 0.05
N THR A 49 3.57 8.82 -0.41
CA THR A 49 3.25 7.77 -1.38
C THR A 49 2.97 6.40 -0.73
N CYS A 50 3.04 6.33 0.60
CA CYS A 50 2.75 5.15 1.42
C CYS A 50 2.04 5.54 2.72
N LEU A 51 1.36 4.58 3.38
CA LEU A 51 0.96 4.75 4.79
C LEU A 51 2.16 4.81 5.74
N PHE A 52 3.21 4.07 5.38
CA PHE A 52 4.41 3.90 6.17
C PHE A 52 5.56 4.48 5.35
N ALA A 53 5.86 5.75 5.58
CA ALA A 53 6.91 6.48 4.88
C ALA A 53 7.78 7.23 5.89
N ALA A 54 9.09 7.23 5.69
CA ALA A 54 10.04 7.94 6.54
C ALA A 54 10.18 9.42 6.15
N SER A 55 9.92 9.77 4.90
CA SER A 55 10.01 11.12 4.35
C SER A 55 8.87 11.38 3.37
N GLY A 56 8.62 12.66 3.08
CA GLY A 56 7.59 13.10 2.15
C GLY A 56 7.94 14.45 1.54
N VAL A 57 7.10 14.96 0.65
CA VAL A 57 7.32 16.21 -0.09
C VAL A 57 6.36 17.29 0.40
N SER A 58 6.87 18.41 0.92
CA SER A 58 6.04 19.50 1.46
C SER A 58 5.33 20.27 0.33
N LEU A 59 4.06 19.94 0.08
CA LEU A 59 3.22 20.68 -0.86
C LEU A 59 2.84 22.06 -0.29
N LYS A 60 2.62 22.13 1.02
CA LYS A 60 2.26 23.38 1.72
C LYS A 60 3.32 24.46 1.54
N GLU A 61 4.60 24.13 1.69
CA GLU A 61 5.68 25.09 1.52
C GLU A 61 5.71 25.59 0.07
N LYS A 62 5.67 24.68 -0.91
CA LYS A 62 5.69 25.03 -2.33
C LYS A 62 4.51 25.92 -2.72
N LEU A 63 3.30 25.61 -2.24
CA LEU A 63 2.10 26.44 -2.44
C LEU A 63 2.24 27.83 -1.80
N ARG A 64 2.73 27.91 -0.56
CA ARG A 64 2.96 29.19 0.14
C ARG A 64 4.08 30.03 -0.47
N SER A 65 4.99 29.39 -1.21
CA SER A 65 6.05 30.05 -1.97
C SER A 65 5.54 30.70 -3.27
N GLY A 66 4.25 30.58 -3.57
CA GLY A 66 3.65 31.14 -4.79
C GLY A 66 3.78 30.25 -6.03
N ALA A 67 4.01 28.95 -5.86
CA ALA A 67 4.12 28.04 -6.99
C ALA A 67 2.82 27.98 -7.82
N ASP A 68 2.96 27.91 -9.14
CA ASP A 68 1.83 27.80 -10.04
C ASP A 68 1.28 26.37 -10.13
N LYS A 69 0.13 26.21 -10.82
CA LYS A 69 -0.53 24.91 -10.97
C LYS A 69 0.32 23.88 -11.72
N GLU A 70 1.08 24.30 -12.71
CA GLU A 70 1.91 23.39 -13.51
C GLU A 70 3.15 22.93 -12.74
N GLU A 71 3.74 23.79 -11.92
CA GLU A 71 4.80 23.41 -10.99
C GLU A 71 4.33 22.36 -9.98
N ILE A 72 3.17 22.57 -9.36
CA ILE A 72 2.59 21.62 -8.40
C ILE A 72 2.26 20.30 -9.08
N LYS A 73 1.66 20.34 -10.27
CA LYS A 73 1.35 19.14 -11.07
C LYS A 73 2.62 18.35 -11.41
N LYS A 74 3.67 19.04 -11.87
CA LYS A 74 4.98 18.40 -12.16
C LYS A 74 5.59 17.77 -10.92
N MET A 75 5.52 18.46 -9.77
CA MET A 75 6.02 17.93 -8.49
C MET A 75 5.28 16.66 -8.05
N ILE A 76 3.94 16.65 -8.15
CA ILE A 76 3.15 15.45 -7.81
C ILE A 76 3.47 14.31 -8.77
N ALA A 77 3.51 14.59 -10.08
CA ALA A 77 3.79 13.58 -11.10
C ALA A 77 5.20 12.99 -10.96
N SER A 78 6.23 13.83 -10.71
CA SER A 78 7.60 13.36 -10.50
C SER A 78 7.70 12.52 -9.23
N THR A 79 7.08 12.96 -8.12
CA THR A 79 7.03 12.20 -6.87
C THR A 79 6.38 10.83 -7.08
N TRP A 80 5.27 10.78 -7.83
CA TRP A 80 4.59 9.53 -8.13
C TRP A 80 5.41 8.60 -9.03
N ASN A 81 6.09 9.13 -10.05
CA ASN A 81 6.91 8.33 -10.96
C ASN A 81 8.17 7.76 -10.29
N MET A 82 8.68 8.41 -9.24
CA MET A 82 9.81 7.92 -8.44
C MET A 82 9.38 7.00 -7.29
N ARG A 83 8.07 6.79 -7.10
CA ARG A 83 7.54 5.97 -6.01
C ARG A 83 8.03 4.54 -6.12
N THR A 84 8.68 4.08 -5.06
CA THR A 84 9.08 2.67 -4.88
C THR A 84 8.47 2.05 -3.63
N ASP A 85 7.59 2.78 -2.91
CA ASP A 85 7.05 2.32 -1.63
C ASP A 85 6.26 1.01 -1.72
N ARG A 86 6.70 0.04 -0.93
CA ARG A 86 6.09 -1.29 -0.81
C ARG A 86 6.29 -1.89 0.58
N TYR A 87 6.10 -1.05 1.61
CA TYR A 87 6.39 -1.39 3.02
C TYR A 87 5.84 -2.75 3.47
N SER A 88 4.57 -3.06 3.18
CA SER A 88 3.99 -4.34 3.61
C SER A 88 4.60 -5.54 2.88
N ASP A 89 4.99 -5.39 1.60
CA ASP A 89 5.70 -6.46 0.88
C ASP A 89 7.11 -6.65 1.47
N GLU A 90 7.85 -5.57 1.75
CA GLU A 90 9.18 -5.63 2.38
C GLU A 90 9.12 -6.32 3.75
N ARG A 91 8.12 -6.01 4.57
CA ARG A 91 7.89 -6.66 5.86
C ARG A 91 7.55 -8.14 5.72
N THR A 92 6.77 -8.49 4.70
CA THR A 92 6.43 -9.89 4.39
C THR A 92 7.69 -10.67 4.00
N GLU A 93 8.53 -10.11 3.13
CA GLU A 93 9.80 -10.69 2.71
C GLU A 93 10.79 -10.86 3.89
N GLN A 94 10.91 -9.84 4.75
CA GLN A 94 11.72 -9.91 5.96
C GLN A 94 11.23 -11.02 6.90
N THR A 95 9.92 -11.09 7.13
CA THR A 95 9.32 -12.11 8.00
C THR A 95 9.60 -13.51 7.45
N ALA A 96 9.44 -13.71 6.14
CA ALA A 96 9.75 -14.97 5.46
C ALA A 96 11.23 -15.40 5.63
N LYS A 97 12.17 -14.45 5.54
CA LYS A 97 13.62 -14.70 5.75
C LYS A 97 13.94 -15.13 7.19
N THR A 98 13.24 -14.56 8.17
CA THR A 98 13.48 -14.84 9.60
C THR A 98 12.77 -16.09 10.13
N ARG A 99 11.82 -16.64 9.37
CA ARG A 99 11.05 -17.81 9.79
C ARG A 99 11.95 -19.04 9.78
N LYS A 100 12.23 -19.61 10.96
CA LYS A 100 12.87 -20.93 11.06
C LYS A 100 11.97 -21.95 10.37
N LYS A 101 12.38 -22.42 9.19
CA LYS A 101 11.77 -23.59 8.56
C LYS A 101 12.50 -24.82 9.07
N ILE A 102 11.72 -25.81 9.47
CA ILE A 102 12.23 -27.15 9.65
C ILE A 102 12.29 -27.76 8.25
N GLU A 103 13.48 -28.20 7.84
CA GLU A 103 13.68 -28.81 6.53
C GLU A 103 13.05 -30.20 6.49
N MET A 104 12.60 -30.62 5.31
CA MET A 104 12.10 -31.98 5.05
C MET A 104 13.16 -33.04 5.45
N SER A 105 14.45 -32.71 5.29
CA SER A 105 15.57 -33.53 5.76
C SER A 105 15.64 -33.71 7.29
N TYR A 106 15.04 -32.81 8.06
CA TYR A 106 15.01 -32.86 9.52
C TYR A 106 13.78 -33.61 10.08
N ILE A 107 12.67 -33.67 9.34
CA ILE A 107 11.42 -34.36 9.76
C ILE A 107 11.12 -35.66 9.01
N GLY A 108 12.04 -36.10 8.14
CA GLY A 108 11.94 -37.41 7.51
C GLY A 108 11.07 -37.44 6.25
N GLY A 109 11.32 -36.54 5.30
CA GLY A 109 10.96 -36.75 3.89
C GLY A 109 10.01 -35.74 3.31
#